data_AF-A0A9D9D1X1-F1
#
_entry.id   AF-A0A9D9D1X1-F1
#
_cell.length_a   1.000
_cell.length_b   1.000
_cell.length_c   1.000
_cell.angle_alpha   90.00
_cell.angle_beta   90.00
_cell.angle_gamma   90.00
#
_symmetry.space_group_name_H-M   'P 1'
#
loop_
_entity.id
_entity.type
_entity.pdbx_description
1 polymer ?
#
loop_
_entity_poly.entity_id
_entity_poly.type
_entity_poly.pdbx_seq_one_letter_code
_entity_poly.pdbx_strand_id
1 'polypeptide(L)' 'MKEKEKEIMTVKQVAEYLQMDEHTIYKLARSGQIPSLKIAGQWKFKKEVIDKWISEKSLDRISQNKFSKSGENR' A
#
# COMPACT_ATOMS: atom_id res chain seq x y z
N MET A 1 -3.80 21.57 20.42
CA MET A 1 -3.52 21.46 18.97
C MET A 1 -2.18 20.76 18.77
N LYS A 2 -2.10 19.85 17.78
CA LYS A 2 -0.94 19.06 17.29
C LYS A 2 -0.63 17.74 18.03
N GLU A 3 -1.35 16.68 17.66
CA GLU A 3 -0.88 15.28 17.76
C GLU A 3 -0.64 14.69 16.35
N LYS A 4 0.04 15.44 15.47
CA LYS A 4 0.39 14.98 14.11
C LYS A 4 1.75 14.26 14.06
N GLU A 5 2.12 13.51 15.10
CA GLU A 5 3.49 12.97 15.23
C GLU A 5 3.62 11.44 15.39
N LYS A 6 2.54 10.64 15.45
CA LYS A 6 2.69 9.27 16.00
C LYS A 6 2.05 8.10 15.23
N GLU A 7 1.80 8.18 13.93
CA GLU A 7 1.29 6.99 13.21
C GLU A 7 2.31 6.45 12.21
N ILE A 8 3.54 6.22 12.69
CA ILE A 8 4.54 5.41 11.99
C ILE A 8 4.28 3.94 12.31
N MET A 9 3.85 3.20 11.30
CA MET A 9 3.59 1.77 11.34
C MET A 9 4.84 0.99 10.89
N THR A 10 4.98 -0.23 11.40
CA THR A 10 5.96 -1.22 10.93
C THR A 10 5.34 -2.08 9.84
N VAL A 11 6.15 -2.93 9.19
CA VAL A 11 5.67 -3.93 8.20
C VAL A 11 4.51 -4.75 8.78
N LYS A 12 4.67 -5.23 10.02
CA LYS A 12 3.64 -6.00 10.73
C LYS A 12 2.33 -5.24 10.91
N GLN A 13 2.41 -4.01 11.40
CA GLN A 13 1.22 -3.19 11.62
C GLN A 13 0.50 -2.86 10.30
N VAL A 14 1.25 -2.59 9.22
CA VAL A 14 0.66 -2.36 7.89
C VAL A 14 0.03 -3.65 7.33
N ALA A 15 0.65 -4.80 7.58
CA ALA A 15 0.12 -6.09 7.21
C ALA A 15 -1.23 -6.37 7.89
N GLU A 16 -1.31 -6.15 9.20
CA GLU A 16 -2.57 -6.25 9.96
C GLU A 16 -3.61 -5.23 9.47
N TYR A 17 -3.19 -3.99 9.20
CA TYR A 17 -4.07 -2.92 8.73
C TYR A 17 -4.67 -3.18 7.35
N LEU A 18 -3.87 -3.73 6.43
CA LEU A 18 -4.30 -4.10 5.08
C LEU A 18 -4.91 -5.51 5.01
N GLN A 19 -4.93 -6.24 6.13
CA GLN A 19 -5.25 -7.68 6.19
C GLN A 19 -4.47 -8.51 5.16
N MET A 20 -3.17 -8.26 5.04
CA MET A 20 -2.26 -8.95 4.12
C MET A 20 -1.13 -9.63 4.89
N ASP A 21 -0.47 -10.61 4.27
CA ASP A 21 0.75 -11.21 4.83
C ASP A 21 1.92 -10.22 4.91
N GLU A 22 2.67 -10.29 6.02
CA GLU A 22 3.89 -9.51 6.24
C GLU A 22 4.92 -9.71 5.11
N HIS A 23 5.01 -10.94 4.58
CA HIS A 23 5.86 -11.26 3.42
C HIS A 23 5.45 -10.48 2.17
N THR A 24 4.16 -10.31 1.94
CA THR A 24 3.64 -9.55 0.80
C THR A 24 3.92 -8.07 0.98
N ILE A 25 3.66 -7.51 2.17
CA ILE A 25 4.01 -6.12 2.47
C ILE A 25 5.52 -5.88 2.34
N TYR A 26 6.35 -6.81 2.81
CA TYR A 26 7.80 -6.73 2.66
C TYR A 26 8.23 -6.71 1.19
N LYS A 27 7.66 -7.60 0.36
CA LYS A 27 7.91 -7.62 -1.09
C LYS A 27 7.48 -6.31 -1.74
N LEU A 28 6.31 -5.79 -1.39
CA LEU A 28 5.79 -4.52 -1.93
C LEU A 28 6.70 -3.35 -1.51
N ALA A 29 7.14 -3.31 -0.26
CA ALA A 29 8.04 -2.26 0.24
C ALA A 29 9.40 -2.33 -0.47
N ARG A 30 9.95 -3.53 -0.63
CA ARG A 30 11.20 -3.75 -1.34
C ARG A 30 11.09 -3.44 -2.84
N SER A 31 9.94 -3.68 -3.45
CA SER A 31 9.63 -3.36 -4.84
C SER A 31 9.27 -1.88 -5.04
N GLY A 32 9.12 -1.09 -3.97
CA GLY A 32 8.69 0.30 -4.04
C GLY A 32 7.22 0.50 -4.44
N GLN A 33 6.39 -0.54 -4.38
CA GLN A 33 4.96 -0.48 -4.76
C GLN A 33 4.06 0.10 -3.67
N ILE A 34 4.50 -0.02 -2.41
CA ILE A 34 3.83 0.56 -1.25
C ILE A 34 4.71 1.70 -0.69
N PRO A 35 4.12 2.85 -0.35
CA PRO A 35 4.88 3.99 0.17
C PRO A 35 5.51 3.64 1.52
N SER A 36 6.84 3.55 1.53
CA SER A 36 7.61 3.12 2.68
C SER A 36 8.92 3.91 2.80
N LEU A 37 9.39 4.10 4.02
CA LEU A 37 10.61 4.83 4.36
C LEU A 37 11.58 3.89 5.05
N LYS A 38 12.80 3.77 4.52
CA LYS A 38 13.86 2.99 5.17
C LYS A 38 14.65 3.90 6.11
N ILE A 39 14.44 3.75 7.41
CA ILE A 39 15.10 4.54 8.46
C ILE A 39 15.89 3.59 9.36
N ALA A 40 17.20 3.83 9.50
CA ALA A 40 18.09 3.02 10.34
C ALA A 40 17.94 1.50 10.13
N GLY A 41 17.82 1.07 8.87
CA GLY A 41 17.69 -0.36 8.52
C GLY A 41 16.29 -0.95 8.66
N GLN A 42 15.30 -0.19 9.12
CA GLN A 42 13.92 -0.64 9.30
C GLN A 42 12.98 0.05 8.31
N TRP A 43 11.97 -0.68 7.83
CA TRP A 43 10.88 -0.11 7.04
C TRP A 43 9.84 0.52 7.95
N LYS A 44 9.55 1.79 7.68
CA LYS A 44 8.59 2.62 8.38
C LYS A 44 7.54 3.11 7.40
N PHE A 45 6.29 3.09 7.82
CA PHE A 45 5.16 3.44 6.97
C PHE A 45 4.35 4.51 7.68
N LYS A 46 4.04 5.62 7.00
CA LYS A 46 3.15 6.63 7.58
C LYS A 46 1.71 6.21 7.30
N LYS A 47 0.89 6.07 8.33
CA LYS A 47 -0.53 5.70 8.16
C LYS A 47 -1.27 6.63 7.20
N GLU A 48 -1.11 7.94 7.32
CA GLU A 48 -1.71 8.92 6.40
C GLU A 48 -1.32 8.69 4.93
N VAL A 49 -0.12 8.17 4.68
CA VAL A 49 0.37 7.91 3.32
C VAL A 49 -0.17 6.57 2.81
N ILE A 50 -0.27 5.57 3.69
CA ILE A 50 -0.89 4.28 3.37
C ILE A 50 -2.37 4.46 3.06
N ASP A 51 -3.10 5.24 3.86
CA ASP A 51 -4.51 5.55 3.67
C ASP A 51 -4.77 6.21 2.29
N LYS A 52 -3.96 7.22 1.95
CA LYS A 52 -3.98 7.84 0.62
C LYS A 52 -3.68 6.85 -0.50
N TRP A 53 -2.65 6.03 -0.34
CA TRP A 53 -2.26 5.05 -1.35
C TRP A 53 -3.36 4.00 -1.60
N ILE A 54 -4.07 3.55 -0.55
CA ILE A 54 -5.22 2.65 -0.70
C ILE A 54 -6.33 3.36 -1.50
N SER A 55 -6.62 4.61 -1.18
CA SER A 55 -7.62 5.42 -1.89
C SER A 55 -7.27 5.56 -3.38
N GLU A 56 -6.01 5.82 -3.69
CA GLU A 56 -5.50 5.95 -5.07
C GLU A 56 -5.54 4.60 -5.83
N LYS A 57 -5.10 3.50 -5.19
CA LYS A 57 -5.09 2.16 -5.82
C LYS A 57 -6.48 1.57 -6.03
N SER A 58 -7.44 1.89 -5.17
CA SER A 58 -8.83 1.42 -5.31
C SER A 58 -9.47 1.96 -6.59
N LEU A 59 -9.13 3.19 -6.99
CA LEU A 59 -9.56 3.79 -8.25
C LEU A 59 -8.87 3.15 -9.47
N ASP A 60 -7.59 2.82 -9.35
CA ASP A 60 -6.80 2.19 -10.44
C ASP A 60 -7.33 0.79 -10.81
N ARG A 61 -7.73 -0.03 -9.81
CA ARG A 61 -8.30 -1.37 -10.05
C ARG A 61 -9.64 -1.34 -10.78
N ILE A 62 -10.47 -0.32 -10.55
CA ILE A 62 -11.77 -0.15 -11.22
C ILE A 62 -11.56 0.23 -12.69
N SER A 63 -10.50 0.98 -13.02
CA SER A 63 -10.14 1.31 -14.41
C SER A 63 -9.50 0.15 -15.17
N GLN A 64 -8.65 -0.67 -14.54
CA GLN A 64 -8.02 -1.82 -15.21
C GLN A 64 -9.01 -2.96 -15.49
N ASN A 65 -10.11 -3.07 -14.73
CA ASN A 65 -11.13 -4.09 -14.97
C ASN A 65 -12.11 -3.75 -16.12
N LYS A 66 -11.99 -2.58 -16.77
CA LYS A 66 -12.80 -2.24 -17.95
C LYS A 66 -12.13 -2.52 -19.30
N PHE A 67 -10.87 -2.96 -19.33
CA PHE A 67 -10.16 -3.25 -20.60
C PHE A 67 -10.06 -4.74 -20.96
N SER A 68 -10.46 -5.66 -20.07
CA SER A 68 -10.37 -7.11 -20.35
C SER A 68 -11.66 -7.74 -20.91
N LYS A 69 -12.65 -6.97 -21.37
CA LYS A 69 -13.91 -7.53 -21.91
C LYS A 69 -14.32 -7.08 -23.32
N SER A 70 -13.37 -6.61 -24.12
CA SER A 70 -13.64 -6.32 -25.53
C SER A 70 -12.49 -6.80 -26.40
N GLY A 71 -12.60 -8.05 -26.86
CA GLY A 71 -11.84 -8.51 -28.03
C GLY A 71 -11.14 -9.84 -27.85
N GLU A 72 -11.88 -10.95 -27.99
CA GLU A 72 -11.54 -12.14 -28.79
C GLU A 72 -12.67 -13.18 -28.61
N ASN A 73 -13.26 -13.84 -29.61
CA ASN A 73 -13.31 -13.70 -31.05
C ASN A 73 -14.58 -14.45 -31.53
N ARG A 74 -14.93 -14.23 -32.80
CA ARG A 74 -15.97 -14.94 -33.56
C ARG A 74 -15.78 -16.46 -33.58
#